data_AF-A0A0L0UIW0-F1
#
_entry.id   AF-A0A0L0UIW0-F1
#
_cell.length_a   1.000
_cell.length_b   1.000
_cell.length_c   1.000
_cell.angle_alpha   90.00
_cell.angle_beta   90.00
_cell.angle_gamma   90.00
#
_symmetry.space_group_name_H-M   'P 1'
#
loop_
_entity.id
_entity.type
_entity.pdbx_description
1 polymer ?
#
loop_
_entity_poly.entity_id
_entity_poly.type
_entity_poly.pdbx_seq_one_letter_code
_entity_poly.pdbx_strand_id
1 'polypeptide(L)'
;QGCYSLQIPPDLRPYITQVFDPTADGNCGFCCIARALGYKEDGWFQVRQELLKEATDHLAAYSKLQGGEETMKSILKNLEVKSKKTRTSVDKWHNKMVHGQMIANTYERP
;
A
#
# COMPACT_ATOMS: atom_id res chain seq x y z
N GLN A 1 23.40 -7.43 6.27
CA GLN A 1 22.56 -6.61 5.37
C GLN A 1 22.19 -7.46 4.18
N GLY A 2 20.90 -7.68 3.93
CA GLY A 2 20.41 -8.64 2.92
C GLY A 2 20.63 -8.19 1.48
N CYS A 3 20.64 -9.16 0.56
CA CYS A 3 21.04 -9.14 -0.85
C CYS A 3 20.19 -8.23 -1.80
N TYR A 4 19.46 -7.23 -1.30
CA TYR A 4 18.64 -6.36 -2.16
C TYR A 4 19.43 -5.20 -2.77
N SER A 5 20.48 -4.72 -2.10
CA SER A 5 21.33 -3.65 -2.64
C SER A 5 22.00 -4.04 -3.97
N LEU A 6 22.26 -5.34 -4.16
CA LEU A 6 22.81 -5.88 -5.41
C LEU A 6 21.78 -5.97 -6.54
N GLN A 7 20.49 -6.06 -6.22
CA GLN A 7 19.38 -6.08 -7.19
C GLN A 7 19.02 -4.67 -7.69
N ILE A 8 19.37 -3.64 -6.92
CA ILE A 8 19.19 -2.25 -7.35
C ILE A 8 20.19 -1.96 -8.49
N PRO A 9 19.72 -1.44 -9.64
CA PRO A 9 20.59 -0.98 -10.73
C PRO A 9 21.67 -0.03 -10.19
N PRO A 10 22.96 -0.21 -10.57
CA PRO A 10 24.05 0.60 -10.03
C PRO A 10 23.78 2.11 -10.09
N ASP A 11 23.17 2.57 -11.16
CA ASP A 11 22.84 3.99 -11.39
C ASP A 11 21.80 4.54 -10.41
N LEU A 12 20.95 3.68 -9.83
CA LEU A 12 19.92 4.08 -8.87
C LEU A 12 20.42 4.02 -7.41
N ARG A 13 21.49 3.28 -7.13
CA ARG A 13 22.03 3.10 -5.77
C ARG A 13 22.37 4.42 -5.06
N PRO A 14 22.96 5.44 -5.72
CA PRO A 14 23.27 6.71 -5.08
C PRO A 14 22.03 7.46 -4.57
N TYR A 15 20.85 7.21 -5.16
CA TYR A 15 19.60 7.89 -4.80
C TYR A 15 18.80 7.18 -3.71
N ILE A 16 19.22 5.97 -3.30
CA ILE A 16 18.49 5.16 -2.32
C ILE A 16 19.17 5.31 -0.96
N THR A 17 18.50 6.01 -0.07
CA THR A 17 19.00 6.30 1.29
C THR A 17 18.75 5.16 2.27
N GLN A 18 17.72 4.34 2.02
CA GLN A 18 17.35 3.23 2.90
C GLN A 18 16.63 2.13 2.12
N VAL A 19 16.86 0.88 2.54
CA VAL A 19 16.07 -0.29 2.11
C VAL A 19 15.34 -0.83 3.34
N PHE A 20 14.02 -1.01 3.20
CA PHE A 20 13.17 -1.65 4.19
C PHE A 20 12.56 -2.90 3.58
N ASP A 21 12.81 -4.04 4.22
CA ASP A 21 12.41 -5.37 3.75
C ASP A 21 11.41 -5.98 4.76
N PRO A 22 10.11 -5.64 4.66
CA PRO A 22 9.10 -6.20 5.54
C PRO A 22 8.85 -7.67 5.20
N THR A 23 8.20 -8.39 6.12
CA THR A 23 7.74 -9.77 5.87
C THR A 23 6.93 -9.82 4.57
N ALA A 24 7.25 -10.79 3.71
CA ALA A 24 6.63 -10.99 2.40
C ALA A 24 5.22 -11.59 2.51
N ASP A 25 4.30 -10.87 3.12
CA ASP A 25 2.87 -11.21 3.23
C ASP A 25 2.00 -10.17 2.50
N GLY A 26 0.67 -10.32 2.58
CA GLY A 26 -0.27 -9.36 2.00
C GLY A 26 -0.22 -7.94 2.59
N ASN A 27 0.61 -7.68 3.59
CA ASN A 27 0.78 -6.36 4.21
C ASN A 27 2.07 -5.66 3.82
N CYS A 28 3.02 -6.33 3.14
CA CYS A 28 4.35 -5.78 2.85
C CYS A 28 4.32 -4.35 2.26
N GLY A 29 3.44 -4.09 1.29
CA GLY A 29 3.27 -2.75 0.70
C GLY A 29 2.72 -1.71 1.69
N PHE A 30 1.79 -2.10 2.57
CA PHE A 30 1.28 -1.23 3.63
C PHE A 30 2.32 -0.97 4.71
N CYS A 31 3.17 -1.96 5.03
CA CYS A 31 4.31 -1.81 5.92
C CYS A 31 5.32 -0.79 5.36
N CYS A 32 5.58 -0.80 4.04
CA CYS A 32 6.44 0.19 3.41
C CYS A 32 5.86 1.61 3.52
N ILE A 33 4.56 1.78 3.28
CA ILE A 33 3.89 3.09 3.43
C ILE A 33 3.94 3.54 4.89
N ALA A 34 3.60 2.68 5.84
CA ALA A 34 3.65 2.98 7.28
C ALA A 34 5.05 3.41 7.72
N ARG A 35 6.10 2.72 7.24
CA ARG A 35 7.49 3.06 7.51
C ARG A 35 7.86 4.44 6.95
N ALA A 36 7.41 4.77 5.74
CA ALA A 36 7.64 6.07 5.09
C ALA A 36 6.88 7.23 5.76
N LEU A 37 5.75 6.93 6.39
CA LEU A 37 4.97 7.88 7.20
C LEU A 37 5.51 8.05 8.63
N GLY A 38 6.44 7.19 9.06
CA GLY A 38 6.96 7.20 10.43
C GLY A 38 6.03 6.56 11.47
N TYR A 39 5.07 5.74 11.02
CA TYR A 39 4.22 4.97 11.92
C TYR A 39 5.00 3.86 12.63
N LYS A 40 4.42 3.35 13.73
CA LYS A 40 4.96 2.20 14.47
C LYS A 40 4.86 0.91 13.63
N GLU A 41 5.48 -0.17 14.10
CA GLU A 41 5.58 -1.44 13.36
C GLU A 41 4.22 -2.05 12.95
N ASP A 42 3.14 -1.72 13.66
CA ASP A 42 1.77 -2.14 13.38
C ASP A 42 0.95 -1.09 12.57
N GLY A 43 1.61 -0.06 12.06
CA GLY A 43 1.03 1.05 11.30
C GLY A 43 0.45 0.65 9.95
N TRP A 44 0.80 -0.54 9.42
CA TRP A 44 0.20 -1.06 8.19
C TRP A 44 -1.33 -1.14 8.27
N PHE A 45 -1.86 -1.43 9.46
CA PHE A 45 -3.31 -1.54 9.68
C PHE A 45 -3.96 -0.16 9.60
N GLN A 46 -3.32 0.85 10.19
CA GLN A 46 -3.75 2.24 10.09
C GLN A 46 -3.77 2.70 8.63
N VAL A 47 -2.72 2.42 7.86
CA VAL A 47 -2.64 2.74 6.43
C VAL A 47 -3.81 2.12 5.65
N ARG A 48 -4.16 0.85 5.93
CA ARG A 48 -5.32 0.19 5.31
C ARG A 48 -6.63 0.92 5.62
N GLN A 49 -6.84 1.32 6.87
CA GLN A 49 -8.06 2.03 7.28
C GLN A 49 -8.15 3.42 6.65
N GLU A 50 -7.04 4.15 6.60
CA GLU A 50 -6.96 5.48 5.98
C GLU A 50 -7.26 5.41 4.48
N LEU A 51 -6.65 4.45 3.77
CA LEU A 51 -6.93 4.20 2.35
C LEU A 51 -8.37 3.73 2.10
N LEU A 52 -8.92 2.90 2.98
CA LEU A 52 -10.30 2.43 2.88
C LEU A 52 -11.28 3.60 3.02
N LYS A 53 -11.02 4.51 3.96
CA LYS A 53 -11.80 5.72 4.15
C LYS A 53 -11.73 6.62 2.93
N GLU A 54 -10.53 6.95 2.44
CA GLU A 54 -10.32 7.74 1.21
C GLU A 54 -11.08 7.14 0.01
N ALA A 55 -10.93 5.83 -0.21
CA ALA A 55 -11.58 5.14 -1.33
C ALA A 55 -13.11 5.16 -1.22
N THR A 56 -13.65 5.13 -0.01
CA THR A 56 -15.10 5.14 0.26
C THR A 56 -15.66 6.55 0.12
N ASP A 57 -14.99 7.56 0.68
CA ASP A 57 -15.41 8.97 0.64
C ASP A 57 -15.43 9.52 -0.80
N HIS A 58 -14.55 9.01 -1.66
CA HIS A 58 -14.40 9.43 -3.06
C HIS A 58 -14.76 8.32 -4.07
N LEU A 59 -15.61 7.36 -3.68
CA LEU A 59 -15.95 6.19 -4.48
C LEU A 59 -16.37 6.52 -5.92
N ALA A 60 -17.23 7.53 -6.10
CA ALA A 60 -17.71 7.91 -7.43
C ALA A 60 -16.59 8.44 -8.35
N ALA A 61 -15.62 9.16 -7.79
CA ALA A 61 -14.46 9.66 -8.54
C ALA A 61 -13.51 8.52 -8.89
N TYR A 62 -13.17 7.68 -7.91
CA TYR A 62 -12.27 6.56 -8.13
C TYR A 62 -12.86 5.47 -9.01
N SER A 63 -14.16 5.21 -8.96
CA SER A 63 -14.82 4.29 -9.91
C SER A 63 -14.61 4.71 -11.37
N LYS A 64 -14.64 6.01 -11.67
CA LYS A 64 -14.36 6.51 -13.03
C LYS A 64 -12.90 6.34 -13.42
N LEU A 65 -11.97 6.53 -12.47
CA LEU A 65 -10.53 6.48 -12.71
C LEU A 65 -9.95 5.06 -12.74
N GLN A 66 -10.52 4.13 -11.96
CA GLN A 66 -10.01 2.78 -11.76
C GLN A 66 -10.71 1.72 -12.64
N GLY A 67 -11.49 2.14 -13.64
CA GLY A 67 -12.10 1.22 -14.61
C GLY A 67 -13.45 0.63 -14.16
N GLY A 68 -14.18 1.32 -13.28
CA GLY A 68 -15.57 1.04 -12.95
C GLY A 68 -15.82 0.58 -11.52
N GLU A 69 -17.10 0.41 -11.19
CA GLU A 69 -17.55 0.03 -9.84
C GLU A 69 -17.06 -1.37 -9.43
N GLU A 70 -16.99 -2.33 -10.34
CA GLU A 70 -16.52 -3.68 -10.03
C GLU A 70 -15.05 -3.70 -9.61
N THR A 71 -14.21 -2.90 -10.28
CA THR A 71 -12.81 -2.72 -9.84
C THR A 71 -12.76 -2.08 -8.45
N MET A 72 -13.58 -1.06 -8.19
CA MET A 72 -13.63 -0.42 -6.87
C MET A 72 -14.12 -1.35 -5.77
N LYS A 73 -15.11 -2.23 -6.03
CA LYS A 73 -15.54 -3.25 -5.06
C LYS A 73 -14.39 -4.20 -4.71
N SER A 74 -13.60 -4.61 -5.71
CA SER A 74 -12.40 -5.43 -5.50
C SER A 74 -11.35 -4.70 -4.66
N ILE A 75 -11.11 -3.42 -4.95
CA ILE A 75 -10.19 -2.55 -4.20
C ILE A 75 -10.60 -2.44 -2.73
N LEU A 76 -11.86 -2.09 -2.46
CA LEU A 76 -12.38 -1.95 -1.09
C LEU A 76 -12.28 -3.26 -0.34
N LYS A 77 -12.67 -4.38 -0.99
CA LYS A 77 -12.50 -5.72 -0.42
C LYS A 77 -11.04 -6.01 -0.10
N ASN A 78 -10.09 -5.60 -0.92
CA ASN A 78 -8.66 -5.86 -0.68
C ASN A 78 -8.07 -4.99 0.43
N LEU A 79 -8.56 -3.77 0.60
CA LEU A 79 -8.18 -2.88 1.70
C LEU A 79 -8.76 -3.36 3.04
N GLU A 80 -9.98 -3.90 3.03
CA GLU A 80 -10.67 -4.37 4.22
C GLU A 80 -9.95 -5.53 4.90
N VAL A 81 -9.51 -5.26 6.14
CA VAL A 81 -8.96 -6.23 7.08
C VAL A 81 -9.63 -6.00 8.43
N LYS A 82 -10.20 -7.06 9.00
CA LYS A 82 -11.00 -6.96 10.24
C LYS A 82 -10.15 -6.74 11.49
N SER A 83 -8.91 -7.23 11.50
CA SER A 83 -8.04 -7.11 12.66
C SER A 83 -6.57 -7.32 12.30
N LYS A 84 -5.67 -6.86 13.18
CA LYS A 84 -4.22 -7.10 13.07
C LYS A 84 -3.82 -8.59 13.11
N LYS A 85 -4.70 -9.47 13.60
CA LYS A 85 -4.45 -10.92 13.72
C LYS A 85 -4.84 -11.69 12.46
N THR A 86 -5.50 -11.05 11.51
CA THR A 86 -5.95 -11.71 10.28
C THR A 86 -4.73 -12.01 9.40
N ARG A 87 -4.48 -13.29 9.14
CA ARG A 87 -3.47 -13.70 8.15
C ARG A 87 -3.97 -13.27 6.77
N THR A 88 -3.37 -12.23 6.22
CA THR A 88 -3.68 -11.73 4.88
C THR A 88 -3.03 -12.63 3.83
N SER A 89 -3.86 -13.33 3.07
CA SER A 89 -3.48 -14.20 1.95
C SER A 89 -3.12 -13.40 0.69
N VAL A 90 -2.62 -14.10 -0.34
CA VAL A 90 -2.09 -13.50 -1.58
C VAL A 90 -3.10 -12.63 -2.32
N ASP A 91 -4.40 -12.91 -2.18
CA ASP A 91 -5.50 -12.09 -2.72
C ASP A 91 -5.57 -10.68 -2.14
N LYS A 92 -4.94 -10.43 -0.99
CA LYS A 92 -4.87 -9.12 -0.34
C LYS A 92 -3.61 -8.34 -0.71
N TRP A 93 -2.80 -8.85 -1.63
CA TRP A 93 -1.63 -8.15 -2.14
C TRP A 93 -2.07 -6.87 -2.85
N HIS A 94 -1.27 -5.83 -2.65
CA HIS A 94 -1.46 -4.59 -3.36
C HIS A 94 -1.20 -4.76 -4.85
N ASN A 95 -2.19 -4.46 -5.69
CA ASN A 95 -1.94 -4.24 -7.10
C ASN A 95 -1.44 -2.80 -7.30
N LYS A 96 -0.10 -2.66 -7.38
CA LYS A 96 0.67 -1.42 -7.33
C LYS A 96 0.19 -0.29 -8.27
N MET A 97 -0.47 -0.60 -9.38
CA MET A 97 -0.86 0.38 -10.40
C MET A 97 -2.20 1.06 -10.13
N VAL A 98 -3.10 0.39 -9.42
CA VAL A 98 -4.51 0.83 -9.27
C VAL A 98 -4.67 1.77 -8.06
N HIS A 99 -3.71 1.81 -7.13
CA HIS A 99 -3.86 2.56 -5.87
C HIS A 99 -2.96 3.78 -5.71
N GLY A 100 -2.05 4.06 -6.64
CA GLY A 100 -1.07 5.16 -6.50
C GLY A 100 -1.73 6.51 -6.21
N GLN A 101 -2.76 6.86 -6.97
CA GLN A 101 -3.49 8.12 -6.77
C GLN A 101 -4.18 8.19 -5.40
N MET A 102 -4.78 7.09 -4.93
CA MET A 102 -5.42 7.06 -3.61
C MET A 102 -4.39 7.27 -2.50
N ILE A 103 -3.20 6.68 -2.61
CA ILE A 103 -2.12 6.86 -1.63
C ILE A 103 -1.67 8.33 -1.61
N ALA A 104 -1.44 8.92 -2.78
CA ALA A 104 -1.03 10.33 -2.90
C ALA A 104 -2.08 11.26 -2.28
N ASN A 105 -3.36 11.03 -2.58
CA ASN A 105 -4.46 11.83 -2.04
C ASN A 105 -4.64 11.63 -0.52
N THR A 106 -4.56 10.39 -0.02
CA THR A 106 -4.74 10.08 1.42
C THR A 106 -3.73 10.81 2.30
N TYR A 107 -2.47 10.93 1.84
CA TYR A 107 -1.38 11.45 2.65
C TYR A 107 -0.87 12.82 2.19
N GLU A 108 -1.51 13.42 1.19
CA GLU A 108 -1.11 14.70 0.57
C GLU A 108 0.38 14.74 0.20
N ARG A 109 0.89 13.61 -0.30
CA ARG A 109 2.29 13.46 -0.72
C ARG A 109 2.36 13.15 -2.21
N PRO A 110 3.31 13.76 -2.95
CA PRO A 110 3.55 13.46 -4.35
C PRO A 110 3.82 11.97 -4.60
#